data_AF-A0AB38JDB0-F1
#
_entry.id   AF-A0AB38JDB0-F1
#
_cell.length_a   1.000
_cell.length_b   1.000
_cell.length_c   1.000
_cell.angle_alpha   90.00
_cell.angle_beta   90.00
_cell.angle_gamma   90.00
#
_symmetry.space_group_name_H-M   'P 1'
#
loop_
_entity.id
_entity.type
_entity.pdbx_description
1 polymer ?
#
loop_
_entity_poly.entity_id
_entity_poly.type
_entity_poly.pdbx_seq_one_letter_code
_entity_poly.pdbx_strand_id
1 'polypeptide(L)'
;MSSPVHLRAQRIVWGSFLLVVGLLFGAGQIWVSQYQGATYKCMVDGPFSPDAEVSERSGIVVGSAALWPLGRACAWARADGEGTVTTYSGRWPRTLAALGLTLGGLALAVAPAKRRGQPDPHSSH
;
A
#
# COMPACT_ATOMS: atom_id res chain seq x y z
N MET A 1 -10.35 1.18 37.69
CA MET A 1 -11.35 0.47 36.88
C MET A 1 -11.81 1.40 35.76
N SER A 2 -11.31 1.25 34.53
CA SER A 2 -11.78 2.07 33.40
C SER A 2 -13.11 1.54 32.89
N SER A 3 -14.13 2.40 32.81
CA SER A 3 -15.45 2.03 32.31
C SER A 3 -15.37 1.46 30.89
N PRO A 4 -16.19 0.44 30.55
CA PRO A 4 -16.18 -0.22 29.23
C PRO A 4 -16.43 0.73 28.06
N VAL A 5 -17.04 1.89 28.32
CA VAL A 5 -17.25 2.98 27.35
C VAL A 5 -15.92 3.63 26.93
N HIS A 6 -15.00 3.88 27.87
CA HIS A 6 -13.68 4.44 27.55
C HIS A 6 -12.84 3.49 26.70
N LEU A 7 -12.94 2.18 26.95
CA LEU A 7 -12.20 1.18 26.17
C LEU A 7 -12.68 1.12 24.71
N ARG A 8 -13.99 1.27 24.47
CA ARG A 8 -14.57 1.32 23.12
C ARG A 8 -14.21 2.60 22.39
N ALA A 9 -14.34 3.75 23.05
CA ALA A 9 -13.95 5.04 22.49
C ALA A 9 -12.46 5.07 22.13
N GLN A 10 -11.60 4.56 23.01
CA GLN A 10 -10.17 4.45 22.77
C GLN A 10 -9.86 3.53 21.58
N ARG A 11 -10.52 2.38 21.45
CA ARG A 11 -10.35 1.49 20.28
C ARG A 11 -10.74 2.15 18.97
N ILE A 12 -11.84 2.90 18.94
CA ILE A 12 -12.28 3.62 17.74
C ILE A 12 -11.26 4.71 17.38
N VAL A 13 -10.81 5.51 18.36
CA VAL A 13 -9.81 6.56 18.13
C VAL A 13 -8.50 5.97 17.57
N TRP A 14 -8.00 4.89 18.18
CA TRP A 14 -6.79 4.22 17.70
C TRP A 14 -6.98 3.55 16.34
N GLY A 15 -8.14 2.91 16.11
CA GLY A 15 -8.46 2.28 14.83
C GLY A 15 -8.52 3.29 13.69
N SER A 16 -9.25 4.40 13.90
CA SER A 16 -9.32 5.51 12.96
C SER A 16 -7.95 6.14 12.72
N PHE A 17 -7.14 6.32 13.78
CA PHE A 17 -5.78 6.85 13.65
C PHE A 17 -4.91 5.94 12.76
N LEU A 18 -4.88 4.63 13.03
CA LEU A 18 -4.12 3.67 12.22
C LEU A 18 -4.59 3.62 10.78
N LEU A 19 -5.90 3.72 10.55
CA LEU A 19 -6.49 3.75 9.21
C LEU A 19 -6.04 5.00 8.44
N VAL A 20 -6.13 6.17 9.05
CA VAL A 20 -5.70 7.44 8.43
C VAL A 20 -4.20 7.42 8.16
N VAL A 21 -3.39 6.95 9.11
CA VAL A 21 -1.94 6.83 8.93
C VAL A 21 -1.59 5.86 7.80
N GLY A 22 -2.26 4.70 7.73
CA GLY A 22 -2.07 3.73 6.64
C GLY A 22 -2.39 4.31 5.26
N LEU A 23 -3.51 5.03 5.14
CA LEU A 23 -3.92 5.71 3.91
C LEU A 23 -2.94 6.82 3.51
N LEU A 24 -2.57 7.69 4.44
CA LEU A 24 -1.62 8.78 4.18
C LEU A 24 -0.23 8.24 3.82
N PHE A 25 0.22 7.19 4.49
CA PHE A 25 1.48 6.54 4.16
C PHE A 25 1.44 5.95 2.75
N GLY A 26 0.36 5.24 2.37
CA GLY A 26 0.18 4.70 1.03
C GLY A 26 0.14 5.80 -0.05
N ALA A 27 -0.67 6.85 0.16
CA ALA A 27 -0.77 7.99 -0.74
C ALA A 27 0.57 8.74 -0.88
N GLY A 28 1.29 8.92 0.23
CA GLY A 28 2.61 9.53 0.24
C GLY A 28 3.64 8.73 -0.58
N GLN A 29 3.61 7.39 -0.51
CA GLN A 29 4.47 6.56 -1.36
C GLN A 29 4.17 6.74 -2.86
N ILE A 30 2.89 6.79 -3.25
CA ILE A 30 2.49 7.04 -4.64
C ILE A 30 2.96 8.43 -5.07
N TRP A 31 2.69 9.46 -4.26
CA TRP A 31 3.08 10.84 -4.56
C TRP A 31 4.59 10.97 -4.77
N VAL A 32 5.40 10.47 -3.84
CA VAL A 32 6.87 10.53 -3.93
C VAL A 32 7.38 9.75 -5.13
N SER A 33 6.74 8.63 -5.49
CA SER A 33 7.14 7.84 -6.65
C SER A 33 6.90 8.54 -8.00
N GLN A 34 6.03 9.56 -8.02
CA GLN A 34 5.67 10.31 -9.22
C GLN A 34 6.09 11.78 -9.18
N TYR A 35 6.76 12.22 -8.12
CA TYR A 35 7.20 13.60 -7.98
C TYR A 35 8.12 13.96 -9.16
N GLN A 36 7.77 15.04 -9.88
CA GLN A 36 8.37 15.48 -11.16
C GLN A 36 8.01 14.65 -12.41
N GLY A 37 7.00 13.78 -12.33
CA GLY A 37 6.47 13.01 -13.45
C GLY A 37 6.95 11.57 -13.45
N ALA A 38 6.01 10.63 -13.59
CA ALA A 38 6.31 9.20 -13.56
C ALA A 38 7.25 8.76 -14.70
N THR A 39 7.06 9.30 -15.91
CA THR A 39 7.91 9.01 -17.07
C THR A 39 9.35 9.48 -16.85
N TYR A 40 9.54 10.70 -16.34
CA TYR A 40 10.87 11.24 -16.03
C TYR A 40 11.58 10.38 -14.97
N LYS A 41 10.85 10.02 -13.91
CA LYS A 41 11.34 9.11 -12.86
C LYS A 41 11.73 7.75 -13.39
N CYS A 42 10.97 7.18 -14.33
CA CYS A 42 11.32 5.92 -14.97
C CYS A 42 12.59 6.03 -15.83
N MET A 43 12.75 7.13 -16.57
CA MET A 43 13.91 7.38 -17.42
C MET A 43 15.20 7.61 -16.61
N VAL A 44 15.11 8.32 -15.47
CA VAL A 44 16.29 8.71 -14.67
C VAL A 44 16.61 7.72 -13.55
N ASP A 45 15.61 7.32 -12.76
CA ASP A 45 15.80 6.49 -11.56
C ASP A 45 15.58 4.98 -11.83
N GLY A 46 15.05 4.61 -13.00
CA GLY A 46 14.65 3.24 -13.32
C GLY A 46 13.39 2.79 -12.55
N PRO A 47 13.09 1.47 -12.49
CA PRO A 47 13.97 0.33 -12.79
C PRO A 47 14.15 0.06 -14.29
N PHE A 48 15.35 -0.38 -14.66
CA PHE A 48 15.71 -0.73 -16.05
C PHE A 48 15.51 -2.23 -16.28
N SER A 49 15.00 -2.59 -17.47
CA SER A 49 14.90 -3.99 -17.92
C SER A 49 16.03 -4.30 -18.90
N PRO A 50 16.69 -5.48 -18.82
CA PRO A 50 17.70 -5.88 -19.81
C PRO A 50 17.10 -6.11 -21.21
N ASP A 51 15.79 -6.39 -21.29
CA ASP A 51 15.07 -6.61 -22.55
C ASP A 51 14.58 -5.30 -23.20
N ALA A 52 14.80 -4.16 -22.53
CA ALA A 52 14.41 -2.85 -23.06
C ALA A 52 15.37 -2.40 -24.16
N GLU A 53 14.87 -1.63 -25.12
CA GLU A 53 15.70 -0.98 -26.14
C GLU A 53 16.55 0.12 -25.49
N VAL A 54 17.77 -0.23 -25.05
CA VAL A 54 18.68 0.72 -24.39
C VAL A 54 19.46 1.50 -25.43
N SER A 55 18.81 2.45 -26.10
CA SER A 55 19.50 3.44 -26.92
C SER A 55 19.76 4.70 -26.07
N GLU A 56 20.85 4.71 -25.31
CA GLU A 56 21.54 5.82 -24.60
C GLU A 56 20.79 6.91 -23.79
N ARG A 57 19.45 7.01 -23.85
CA ARG A 57 18.51 7.90 -23.10
C ARG A 57 17.17 8.08 -23.84
N SER A 58 16.95 7.44 -24.98
CA SER A 58 15.81 7.70 -25.88
C SER A 58 14.77 6.58 -25.97
N GLY A 59 14.94 5.47 -25.24
CA GLY A 59 13.93 4.42 -25.19
C GLY A 59 12.60 4.98 -24.69
N ILE A 60 11.55 4.86 -25.50
CA ILE A 60 10.20 5.34 -25.18
C ILE A 60 9.74 4.60 -23.92
N VAL A 61 9.83 5.29 -22.78
CA VAL A 61 9.36 4.78 -21.49
C VAL A 61 8.09 5.52 -21.10
N VAL A 62 7.07 4.76 -20.73
CA VAL A 62 5.82 5.32 -20.20
C VAL A 62 5.75 4.98 -18.73
N GLY A 63 5.84 6.02 -17.89
CA GLY A 63 5.67 5.88 -16.45
C GLY A 63 4.22 6.05 -16.03
N SER A 64 3.72 5.17 -15.18
CA SER A 64 2.35 5.23 -14.61
C SER A 64 2.34 4.89 -13.13
N ALA A 65 1.23 5.19 -12.44
CA ALA A 65 1.06 4.86 -11.02
C ALA A 65 0.81 3.36 -10.88
N ALA A 66 1.56 2.71 -10.00
CA ALA A 66 1.29 1.33 -9.64
C ALA A 66 0.64 1.30 -8.25
N LEU A 67 -0.56 0.76 -8.18
CA LEU A 67 -1.25 0.47 -6.91
C LEU A 67 -0.72 -0.81 -6.27
N TRP A 68 -0.13 -1.71 -7.06
CA TRP A 68 0.34 -3.00 -6.59
C TRP A 68 1.57 -3.51 -7.39
N PRO A 69 2.77 -3.58 -6.78
CA PRO A 69 3.16 -2.97 -5.50
C PRO A 69 3.10 -1.42 -5.56
N LEU A 70 2.83 -0.77 -4.42
CA LEU A 70 2.69 0.70 -4.34
C LEU A 70 3.97 1.41 -4.81
N GLY A 71 3.83 2.23 -5.86
CA GLY A 71 4.91 3.01 -6.45
C GLY A 71 4.60 3.42 -7.89
N ARG A 72 5.53 3.14 -8.80
CA ARG A 72 5.37 3.39 -10.24
C ARG A 72 5.60 2.13 -11.07
N ALA A 73 4.92 2.05 -12.21
CA ALA A 73 5.19 1.11 -13.27
C ALA A 73 5.88 1.83 -14.43
N CYS A 74 6.94 1.23 -14.96
CA CYS A 74 7.71 1.74 -16.08
C CYS A 74 7.57 0.75 -17.23
N ALA A 75 6.83 1.14 -18.27
CA ALA A 75 6.68 0.36 -19.49
C ALA A 75 7.74 0.80 -20.49
N TRP A 76 8.63 -0.10 -20.85
CA TRP A 76 9.73 0.13 -21.78
C TRP A 76 9.42 -0.54 -23.12
N ALA A 77 9.74 0.08 -24.24
CA ALA A 77 9.76 -0.62 -25.52
C ALA A 77 10.81 -1.75 -25.49
N ARG A 78 10.45 -2.94 -25.98
CA ARG A 78 11.40 -4.05 -26.09
C ARG A 78 12.36 -3.84 -27.26
N ALA A 79 13.60 -4.31 -27.11
CA ALA A 79 14.64 -4.20 -28.12
C ALA A 79 14.36 -5.00 -29.41
N ASP A 80 13.48 -6.01 -29.36
CA ASP A 80 13.06 -6.81 -30.51
C ASP A 80 11.86 -6.21 -31.27
N GLY A 81 11.31 -5.09 -30.81
CA GLY A 81 10.12 -4.47 -31.38
C GLY A 81 8.81 -5.20 -31.04
N GLU A 82 8.83 -6.27 -30.23
CA GLU A 82 7.63 -7.03 -29.85
C GLU A 82 6.90 -6.41 -28.65
N GLY A 83 6.57 -5.12 -28.75
CA GLY A 83 5.75 -4.41 -27.77
C GLY A 83 6.54 -3.87 -26.57
N THR A 84 5.95 -3.96 -25.37
CA THR A 84 6.49 -3.30 -24.17
C THR A 84 6.71 -4.25 -23.01
N VAL A 85 7.81 -4.06 -22.27
CA VAL A 85 8.12 -4.75 -21.02
C VAL A 85 7.86 -3.83 -19.84
N THR A 86 7.01 -4.27 -18.91
CA THR A 86 6.64 -3.46 -17.73
C THR A 86 7.45 -3.89 -16.52
N THR A 87 8.06 -2.91 -15.85
CA THR A 87 8.82 -3.10 -14.60
C THR A 87 8.22 -2.25 -13.49
N TYR A 88 8.33 -2.71 -12.25
CA TYR A 88 7.71 -2.06 -11.09
C TYR A 88 8.77 -1.56 -10.13
N SER A 89 8.69 -0.28 -9.72
CA SER A 89 9.57 0.28 -8.69
C SER A 89 9.03 0.06 -7.27
N GLY A 90 7.80 -0.45 -7.14
CA GLY A 90 7.12 -0.58 -5.86
C GLY A 90 7.84 -1.56 -4.94
N ARG A 91 7.93 -1.23 -3.65
CA ARG A 91 8.58 -2.07 -2.63
C ARG A 91 7.55 -2.82 -1.80
N TRP A 92 7.54 -4.15 -1.94
CA TRP A 92 6.65 -5.06 -1.20
C TRP A 92 6.55 -4.79 0.31
N PRO A 93 7.66 -4.62 1.06
CA PRO A 93 7.56 -4.37 2.51
C PRO A 93 6.77 -3.11 2.84
N ARG A 94 6.90 -2.05 2.04
CA ARG A 94 6.17 -0.79 2.26
C ARG A 94 4.70 -0.91 1.89
N THR A 95 4.40 -1.64 0.81
CA THR A 95 3.02 -1.94 0.41
C THR A 95 2.29 -2.74 1.48
N LEU A 96 2.93 -3.77 2.01
CA LEU A 96 2.37 -4.58 3.09
C LEU A 96 2.20 -3.79 4.38
N ALA A 97 3.14 -2.90 4.73
CA ALA A 97 2.99 -2.03 5.89
C ALA A 97 1.79 -1.08 5.75
N ALA A 98 1.64 -0.42 4.60
CA ALA A 98 0.51 0.46 4.32
C ALA A 98 -0.82 -0.30 4.41
N LEU A 99 -0.88 -1.48 3.78
CA LEU A 99 -2.06 -2.32 3.81
C LEU A 99 -2.38 -2.82 5.21
N GLY A 100 -1.37 -3.25 5.96
CA GLY A 100 -1.50 -3.75 7.32
C GLY A 100 -2.02 -2.68 8.29
N LEU A 101 -1.54 -1.43 8.17
CA LEU A 101 -2.05 -0.30 8.95
C LEU A 101 -3.50 0.01 8.60
N THR A 102 -3.83 0.04 7.32
CA THR A 102 -5.19 0.35 6.85
C THR A 102 -6.19 -0.73 7.28
N LEU A 103 -5.87 -2.00 7.04
CA LEU A 103 -6.73 -3.13 7.42
C LEU A 103 -6.79 -3.33 8.93
N GLY A 104 -5.66 -3.18 9.63
CA GLY A 104 -5.60 -3.27 11.09
C GLY A 104 -6.38 -2.15 11.78
N GLY A 105 -6.28 -0.92 11.28
CA GLY A 105 -7.07 0.21 11.75
C GLY A 105 -8.57 0.01 11.53
N LEU A 106 -8.96 -0.44 10.33
CA LEU A 106 -10.35 -0.78 10.02
C LEU A 106 -10.89 -1.88 10.95
N ALA A 107 -10.14 -2.97 11.09
CA ALA A 107 -10.52 -4.07 11.97
C ALA A 107 -10.65 -3.60 13.42
N LEU A 108 -9.73 -2.77 13.91
CA LEU A 108 -9.76 -2.28 15.30
C LEU A 108 -10.97 -1.37 15.56
N ALA A 109 -11.32 -0.52 14.59
CA ALA A 109 -12.44 0.42 14.68
C ALA A 109 -13.80 -0.28 14.60
N VAL A 110 -13.92 -1.33 13.78
CA VAL A 110 -15.21 -2.00 13.49
C VAL A 110 -15.41 -3.27 14.34
N ALA A 111 -14.35 -3.90 14.83
CA ALA A 111 -14.46 -5.20 15.49
C ALA A 111 -15.31 -5.11 16.78
N PRO A 112 -16.31 -5.99 16.94
CA PRO A 112 -17.11 -6.01 18.16
C PRO A 112 -16.23 -6.30 19.38
N ALA A 113 -16.48 -5.61 20.47
CA ALA A 113 -15.86 -5.93 21.75
C ALA A 113 -16.38 -7.30 22.20
N LYS A 114 -15.58 -8.37 21.99
CA LYS A 114 -15.87 -9.70 22.54
C LYS A 114 -16.03 -9.54 24.06
N ARG A 115 -17.26 -9.70 24.56
CA ARG A 115 -17.53 -9.73 26.00
C ARG A 115 -16.86 -11.00 26.54
N ARG A 116 -15.67 -10.88 27.16
CA ARG A 116 -15.13 -11.93 28.01
C ARG A 116 -15.99 -11.95 29.27
N GLY A 117 -16.83 -12.98 29.42
CA GLY A 117 -17.67 -13.18 30.60
C GLY A 117 -19.17 -13.34 30.30
N GLN A 118 -19.55 -14.12 29.30
CA GLN A 118 -20.87 -14.76 29.31
C GLN A 118 -20.66 -16.11 30.02
N PRO A 119 -21.04 -16.27 31.30
CA PRO A 119 -21.10 -17.59 31.90
C PRO A 119 -22.15 -18.42 31.15
N ASP A 120 -21.78 -19.64 30.78
CA ASP A 120 -22.68 -20.59 30.10
C ASP A 120 -23.93 -20.82 30.96
N PRO A 121 -25.14 -20.65 30.42
CA PRO A 121 -26.39 -20.87 31.16
C PRO A 121 -26.77 -22.35 31.33
N HIS A 122 -25.85 -23.29 31.02
CA HIS A 122 -26.12 -24.74 31.08
C HIS A 122 -25.09 -25.47 31.92
N SER A 123 -25.12 -25.27 33.24
CA SER A 123 -24.52 -26.19 34.20
C SER A 123 -25.49 -26.39 35.36
N SER A 124 -26.58 -27.10 35.09
CA SER A 124 -27.44 -27.69 36.12
C SER A 124 -27.95 -29.03 35.59
N HIS A 125 -27.17 -30.08 35.84
CA HIS A 125 -27.63 -31.46 35.96
C HIS A 125 -26.65 -32.22 36.87
#